data_AF-A0A922A1I4-F1
#
_entry.id   AF-A0A922A1I4-F1
#
_cell.length_a   1.000
_cell.length_b   1.000
_cell.length_c   1.000
_cell.angle_alpha   90.00
_cell.angle_beta   90.00
_cell.angle_gamma   90.00
#
_symmetry.space_group_name_H-M   'P 1'
#
loop_
_entity.id
_entity.type
_entity.pdbx_description
1 polymer ?
#
loop_
_entity_poly.entity_id
_entity_poly.type
_entity_poly.pdbx_seq_one_letter_code
_entity_poly.pdbx_strand_id
1 'polypeptide(L)'
;MNVASRASQLLSSQSIGDLLNSDEAFLFDCDGVIWKGDTLIDGVPQTLDMLRSKGKKLVFVTNNSTKSRRQYANKFQSLGISVTEDEIFSSSFAAAMFLKVKNFPKDKKVYVIGGEGILEELELVGYTGLGGQEDGKKTGQWKTNCLFEHDKMVGAVVVGLDPYVNYYKLQ
;
A
#
# COMPACT_ATOMS: atom_id res chain seq x y z
N MET A 1 -16.73 -19.37 19.41
CA MET A 1 -17.78 -18.75 18.55
C MET A 1 -17.65 -19.35 17.17
N ASN A 2 -18.75 -19.89 16.65
CA ASN A 2 -18.78 -20.69 15.44
C ASN A 2 -18.65 -19.77 14.21
N VAL A 3 -17.45 -19.63 13.65
CA VAL A 3 -17.23 -18.93 12.38
C VAL A 3 -17.57 -19.93 11.27
N ALA A 4 -18.86 -20.20 11.10
CA ALA A 4 -19.33 -20.90 9.92
C ALA A 4 -18.95 -20.05 8.71
N SER A 5 -18.19 -20.61 7.77
CA SER A 5 -17.82 -19.94 6.53
C SER A 5 -19.10 -19.62 5.75
N ARG A 6 -19.58 -18.38 5.87
CA ARG A 6 -20.63 -17.89 4.98
C ARG A 6 -20.01 -17.81 3.59
N ALA A 7 -20.50 -18.62 2.66
CA ALA A 7 -20.18 -18.47 1.26
C ALA A 7 -20.55 -17.05 0.82
N SER A 8 -19.75 -16.44 -0.04
CA SER A 8 -20.09 -15.15 -0.65
C SER A 8 -21.42 -15.27 -1.38
N GLN A 9 -22.38 -14.43 -1.03
CA GLN A 9 -23.67 -14.33 -1.70
C GLN A 9 -23.68 -13.09 -2.60
N LEU A 10 -24.34 -13.21 -3.75
CA LEU A 10 -24.52 -12.06 -4.63
C LEU A 10 -25.44 -11.05 -3.94
N LEU A 11 -25.01 -9.79 -3.89
CA LEU A 11 -25.86 -8.70 -3.40
C LEU A 11 -26.99 -8.45 -4.40
N SER A 12 -28.23 -8.54 -3.93
CA SER A 12 -29.44 -8.14 -4.64
C SER A 12 -29.93 -6.79 -4.14
N SER A 13 -30.82 -6.14 -4.90
CA SER A 13 -31.47 -4.88 -4.50
C SER A 13 -32.16 -4.96 -3.14
N GLN A 14 -32.66 -6.14 -2.75
CA GLN A 14 -33.31 -6.37 -1.46
C GLN A 14 -32.27 -6.41 -0.32
N SER A 15 -31.13 -7.06 -0.54
CA SER A 15 -30.07 -7.21 0.48
C SER A 15 -29.17 -5.97 0.65
N ILE A 16 -29.14 -5.06 -0.33
CA ILE A 16 -28.32 -3.84 -0.24
C ILE A 16 -28.80 -2.95 0.90
N GLY A 17 -30.11 -2.84 1.12
CA GLY A 17 -30.66 -2.05 2.23
C GLY A 17 -30.16 -2.54 3.58
N ASP A 18 -30.17 -3.86 3.77
CA ASP A 18 -29.70 -4.48 5.01
C ASP A 18 -28.20 -4.24 5.21
N LEU A 19 -27.36 -4.47 4.19
CA LEU A 19 -25.92 -4.20 4.24
C LEU A 19 -25.62 -2.73 4.59
N LEU A 20 -26.31 -1.81 3.94
CA LEU A 20 -26.15 -0.39 4.21
C LEU A 20 -26.64 0.01 5.60
N ASN A 21 -27.51 -0.76 6.25
CA ASN A 21 -27.96 -0.46 7.60
C ASN A 21 -27.11 -1.15 8.67
N SER A 22 -26.57 -2.35 8.39
CA SER A 22 -25.77 -3.12 9.34
C SER A 22 -24.35 -2.62 9.52
N ASP A 23 -23.76 -2.03 8.48
CA ASP A 23 -22.33 -1.73 8.46
C ASP A 23 -22.05 -0.22 8.56
N GLU A 24 -21.10 0.14 9.43
CA GLU A 24 -20.70 1.53 9.67
C GLU A 24 -19.58 2.01 8.73
N ALA A 25 -18.80 1.08 8.20
CA ALA A 25 -17.62 1.36 7.39
C ALA A 25 -17.49 0.39 6.22
N PHE A 26 -16.96 0.89 5.10
CA PHE A 26 -16.66 0.11 3.91
C PHE A 26 -15.17 0.20 3.59
N LEU A 27 -14.55 -0.96 3.45
CA LEU A 27 -13.16 -1.10 3.03
C LEU A 27 -13.14 -1.48 1.55
N PHE A 28 -12.52 -0.65 0.74
CA PHE A 28 -12.40 -0.86 -0.71
C PHE A 28 -10.97 -1.22 -1.08
N ASP A 29 -10.80 -2.29 -1.84
CA ASP A 29 -9.60 -2.41 -2.67
C ASP A 29 -9.58 -1.28 -3.71
N CYS A 30 -8.41 -1.03 -4.30
CA CYS A 30 -8.17 0.04 -5.24
C CYS A 30 -8.05 -0.46 -6.69
N ASP A 31 -6.99 -1.23 -6.97
CA ASP A 31 -6.67 -1.70 -8.32
C ASP A 31 -7.66 -2.80 -8.75
N GLY A 32 -8.50 -2.49 -9.75
CA GLY A 32 -9.57 -3.39 -10.21
C GLY A 32 -10.92 -3.19 -9.51
N VAL A 33 -11.01 -2.27 -8.54
CA VAL A 33 -12.24 -1.94 -7.81
C VAL A 33 -12.61 -0.46 -7.94
N ILE A 34 -11.68 0.45 -7.65
CA ILE A 34 -11.88 1.90 -7.86
C ILE A 34 -11.49 2.28 -9.29
N TRP A 35 -10.38 1.72 -9.80
CA TRP A 35 -9.84 2.05 -11.11
C TRP A 35 -9.22 0.85 -11.83
N LYS A 36 -9.01 0.99 -13.14
CA LYS A 36 -8.13 0.15 -13.96
C LYS A 36 -7.05 1.05 -14.56
N GLY A 37 -5.83 0.97 -14.02
CA GLY A 37 -4.77 1.92 -14.35
C GLY A 37 -5.14 3.32 -13.89
N ASP A 38 -5.32 4.24 -14.84
CA ASP A 38 -5.63 5.66 -14.60
C ASP A 38 -7.08 6.02 -14.96
N THR A 39 -7.94 5.02 -15.15
CA THR A 39 -9.37 5.22 -15.46
C THR A 39 -10.23 4.66 -14.33
N LEU A 40 -11.17 5.45 -13.83
CA LEU A 40 -12.16 5.00 -12.85
C LEU A 40 -13.06 3.91 -13.42
N ILE A 41 -13.49 2.99 -12.56
CA ILE A 41 -14.54 2.04 -12.89
C ILE A 41 -15.90 2.76 -12.83
N ASP A 42 -16.77 2.48 -13.80
CA ASP A 42 -18.09 3.09 -13.91
C ASP A 42 -18.91 2.89 -12.61
N GLY A 43 -19.53 3.97 -12.14
CA GLY A 43 -20.35 3.95 -10.93
C GLY A 43 -19.58 4.18 -9.63
N VAL A 44 -18.25 4.21 -9.65
CA VAL A 44 -17.44 4.40 -8.43
C VAL A 44 -17.70 5.75 -7.75
N PRO A 45 -17.59 6.92 -8.43
CA PRO A 45 -17.87 8.20 -7.79
C PRO A 45 -19.27 8.25 -7.14
N GLN A 46 -20.28 7.80 -7.89
CA GLN A 46 -21.67 7.79 -7.43
C GLN A 46 -21.85 6.88 -6.20
N THR A 47 -21.15 5.75 -6.17
CA THR A 47 -21.22 4.80 -5.05
C THR A 47 -20.56 5.39 -3.81
N LEU A 48 -19.37 5.98 -3.93
CA LEU A 48 -18.65 6.58 -2.81
C LEU A 48 -19.43 7.76 -2.22
N ASP A 49 -19.99 8.63 -3.08
CA ASP A 49 -20.81 9.77 -2.65
C ASP A 49 -22.10 9.30 -1.95
N MET A 50 -22.75 8.27 -2.48
CA MET A 50 -23.95 7.67 -1.89
C MET A 50 -23.66 7.08 -0.51
N LEU A 51 -22.53 6.37 -0.33
CA LEU A 51 -22.11 5.86 0.98
C LEU A 51 -21.78 7.00 1.96
N ARG A 52 -21.03 8.01 1.55
CA ARG A 52 -20.73 9.19 2.37
C ARG A 52 -21.98 9.94 2.79
N SER A 53 -22.96 10.11 1.89
CA SER A 53 -24.25 10.76 2.18
C SER A 53 -25.07 10.01 3.24
N LYS A 54 -24.82 8.69 3.39
CA LYS A 54 -25.41 7.83 4.42
C LYS A 54 -24.58 7.76 5.70
N GLY A 55 -23.58 8.63 5.84
CA GLY A 55 -22.71 8.69 7.01
C GLY A 55 -21.73 7.52 7.14
N LYS A 56 -21.49 6.78 6.04
CA LYS A 56 -20.56 5.63 6.07
C LYS A 56 -19.12 6.10 6.03
N LYS A 57 -18.28 5.48 6.86
CA LYS A 57 -16.83 5.67 6.81
C LYS A 57 -16.24 4.87 5.65
N LEU A 58 -15.34 5.47 4.89
CA LEU A 58 -14.67 4.82 3.77
C LEU A 58 -13.19 4.63 4.10
N VAL A 59 -12.64 3.46 3.78
CA VAL A 59 -11.21 3.19 3.87
C VAL A 59 -10.78 2.49 2.58
N PHE A 60 -9.71 2.98 1.96
CA PHE A 60 -9.15 2.45 0.72
C PHE A 60 -7.91 1.63 1.07
N VAL A 61 -8.01 0.31 0.94
CA VAL A 61 -7.00 -0.66 1.34
C VAL A 61 -6.35 -1.24 0.10
N THR A 62 -5.05 -1.05 -0.10
CA THR A 62 -4.38 -1.56 -1.32
C THR A 62 -3.09 -2.29 -0.99
N ASN A 63 -2.84 -3.41 -1.67
CA ASN A 63 -1.56 -4.12 -1.61
C ASN A 63 -0.47 -3.48 -2.48
N ASN A 64 -0.80 -2.45 -3.25
CA ASN A 64 0.13 -1.77 -4.13
C ASN A 64 1.04 -0.83 -3.31
N SER A 65 2.33 -1.18 -3.30
CA SER A 65 3.36 -0.50 -2.50
C SER A 65 4.11 0.57 -3.30
N THR A 66 3.69 0.86 -4.54
CA THR A 66 4.45 1.78 -5.42
C THR A 66 4.36 3.23 -4.97
N LYS A 67 3.28 3.61 -4.28
CA LYS A 67 2.98 4.98 -3.84
C LYS A 67 2.79 5.06 -2.32
N SER A 68 3.10 6.21 -1.75
CA SER A 68 2.71 6.57 -0.38
C SER A 68 1.23 6.93 -0.31
N ARG A 69 0.68 7.07 0.90
CA ARG A 69 -0.70 7.54 1.11
C ARG A 69 -0.92 8.92 0.51
N ARG A 70 0.03 9.85 0.68
CA ARG A 70 0.00 11.18 0.05
C ARG A 70 -0.08 11.10 -1.47
N GLN A 71 0.74 10.24 -2.09
CA GLN A 71 0.71 10.03 -3.54
C GLN A 71 -0.60 9.36 -4.00
N TYR A 72 -1.18 8.45 -3.21
CA TYR A 72 -2.51 7.91 -3.49
C TYR A 72 -3.60 8.97 -3.37
N ALA A 73 -3.56 9.83 -2.35
CA ALA A 73 -4.51 10.93 -2.20
C ALA A 73 -4.48 11.85 -3.42
N ASN A 74 -3.28 12.17 -3.94
CA ASN A 74 -3.13 12.91 -5.19
C ASN A 74 -3.69 12.15 -6.40
N LYS A 75 -3.52 10.82 -6.46
CA LYS A 75 -4.11 10.00 -7.53
C LYS A 75 -5.65 10.07 -7.49
N PHE A 76 -6.26 9.84 -6.33
CA PHE A 76 -7.71 9.97 -6.15
C PHE A 76 -8.19 11.37 -6.58
N GLN A 77 -7.49 12.42 -6.14
CA GLN A 77 -7.81 13.80 -6.50
C GLN A 77 -7.75 14.02 -8.03
N SER A 78 -6.72 13.48 -8.71
CA SER A 78 -6.60 13.58 -10.16
C SER A 78 -7.74 12.87 -10.92
N LEU A 79 -8.37 11.88 -10.27
CA LEU A 79 -9.53 11.16 -10.77
C LEU A 79 -10.87 11.81 -10.34
N GLY A 80 -10.82 12.98 -9.69
CA GLY A 80 -12.01 13.72 -9.26
C GLY A 80 -12.64 13.21 -7.96
N ILE A 81 -11.95 12.36 -7.20
CA ILE A 81 -12.43 11.84 -5.91
C ILE A 81 -11.60 12.48 -4.80
N SER A 82 -12.26 13.21 -3.90
CA SER A 82 -11.60 13.75 -2.70
C SER A 82 -11.46 12.67 -1.64
N VAL A 83 -10.23 12.39 -1.20
CA VAL A 83 -9.91 11.50 -0.08
C VAL A 83 -8.79 12.12 0.75
N THR A 84 -8.79 11.83 2.04
CA THR A 84 -7.71 12.18 2.96
C THR A 84 -6.71 11.04 3.08
N GLU A 85 -5.48 11.34 3.53
CA GLU A 85 -4.47 10.29 3.76
C GLU A 85 -4.89 9.28 4.83
N ASP A 86 -5.71 9.70 5.80
CA ASP A 86 -6.26 8.84 6.86
C ASP A 86 -7.30 7.83 6.34
N GLU A 87 -7.89 8.09 5.18
CA GLU A 87 -8.78 7.14 4.50
C GLU A 87 -7.97 6.09 3.71
N ILE A 88 -6.64 6.16 3.63
CA ILE A 88 -5.82 5.28 2.79
C ILE A 88 -4.95 4.35 3.65
N PHE A 89 -5.06 3.05 3.39
CA PHE A 89 -4.25 2.00 4.00
C PHE A 89 -3.53 1.18 2.92
N SER A 90 -2.35 1.65 2.51
CA SER A 90 -1.50 0.95 1.54
C SER A 90 -0.55 -0.06 2.20
N SER A 91 -0.04 -1.02 1.44
CA SER A 91 1.02 -1.93 1.90
C SER A 91 2.34 -1.22 2.22
N SER A 92 2.65 -0.10 1.55
CA SER A 92 3.78 0.78 1.88
C SER A 92 3.65 1.36 3.28
N PHE A 93 2.47 1.92 3.61
CA PHE A 93 2.17 2.43 4.95
C PHE A 93 2.17 1.32 6.00
N ALA A 94 1.54 0.18 5.68
CA ALA A 94 1.49 -0.96 6.58
C ALA A 94 2.89 -1.47 6.96
N ALA A 95 3.82 -1.52 6.00
CA ALA A 95 5.21 -1.93 6.26
C ALA A 95 5.95 -0.94 7.18
N ALA A 96 5.83 0.36 6.92
CA ALA A 96 6.44 1.39 7.75
C ALA A 96 5.87 1.38 9.18
N MET A 97 4.55 1.28 9.33
CA MET A 97 3.89 1.17 10.62
C MET A 97 4.21 -0.12 11.34
N PHE A 98 4.36 -1.23 10.64
CA PHE A 98 4.79 -2.50 11.24
C PHE A 98 6.14 -2.36 11.93
N LEU A 99 7.14 -1.76 11.27
CA LEU A 99 8.45 -1.50 11.88
C LEU A 99 8.32 -0.59 13.11
N LYS A 100 7.49 0.46 13.02
CA LYS A 100 7.22 1.38 14.14
C LYS A 100 6.61 0.65 15.34
N VAL A 101 5.55 -0.13 15.13
CA VAL A 101 4.85 -0.89 16.18
C VAL A 101 5.74 -1.98 16.78
N LYS A 102 6.66 -2.55 15.98
CA LYS A 102 7.65 -3.51 16.46
C LYS A 102 8.87 -2.87 17.13
N ASN A 103 8.88 -1.55 17.31
CA ASN A 103 9.99 -0.79 17.89
C ASN A 103 11.32 -1.08 17.18
N PHE A 104 11.31 -1.15 15.85
CA PHE A 104 12.54 -1.32 15.08
C PHE A 104 13.53 -0.19 15.41
N PRO A 105 14.84 -0.48 15.60
CA PRO A 105 15.81 0.54 16.04
C PRO A 105 15.95 1.69 15.06
N LYS A 106 16.00 2.91 15.57
CA LYS A 106 16.04 4.15 14.76
C LYS A 106 17.42 4.44 14.17
N ASP A 107 18.46 3.87 14.75
CA ASP A 107 19.84 3.91 14.26
C ASP A 107 20.10 2.90 13.14
N LYS A 108 19.15 1.97 12.89
CA LYS A 108 19.23 1.01 11.79
C LYS A 108 18.52 1.51 10.54
N LYS A 109 19.07 1.13 9.40
CA LYS A 109 18.51 1.42 8.08
C LYS A 109 17.61 0.29 7.61
N VAL A 110 16.67 0.63 6.72
CA VAL A 110 15.77 -0.32 6.06
C VAL A 110 16.13 -0.38 4.59
N TYR A 111 16.55 -1.54 4.09
CA TYR A 111 16.80 -1.75 2.67
C TYR A 111 15.46 -2.03 1.97
N VAL A 112 15.17 -1.30 0.91
CA VAL A 112 13.90 -1.41 0.17
C VAL A 112 14.16 -2.04 -1.20
N ILE A 113 13.44 -3.13 -1.49
CA ILE A 113 13.26 -3.68 -2.83
C ILE A 113 11.83 -3.33 -3.23
N GLY A 114 11.63 -2.19 -3.89
CA GLY A 114 10.29 -1.67 -4.13
C GLY A 114 10.25 -0.23 -4.65
N GLY A 115 9.03 0.28 -4.80
CA GLY A 115 8.77 1.66 -5.21
C GLY A 115 9.06 2.72 -4.15
N GLU A 116 9.09 3.98 -4.60
CA GLU A 116 9.36 5.16 -3.77
C GLU A 116 8.36 5.34 -2.62
N GLY A 117 7.12 4.87 -2.79
CA GLY A 117 6.10 4.97 -1.76
C GLY A 117 6.48 4.31 -0.44
N ILE A 118 7.27 3.24 -0.47
CA ILE A 118 7.78 2.59 0.74
C ILE A 118 8.80 3.51 1.43
N LEU A 119 9.72 4.12 0.67
CA LEU A 119 10.75 5.01 1.21
C LEU A 119 10.13 6.23 1.89
N GLU A 120 9.12 6.83 1.26
CA GLU A 120 8.42 7.98 1.82
C GLU A 120 7.66 7.63 3.11
N GLU A 121 6.92 6.51 3.15
CA GLU A 121 6.22 6.10 4.37
C GLU A 121 7.19 5.74 5.51
N LEU A 122 8.36 5.17 5.20
CA LEU A 122 9.42 4.94 6.18
C LEU A 122 9.96 6.25 6.76
N GLU A 123 10.21 7.24 5.91
CA GLU A 123 10.68 8.57 6.33
C GLU A 123 9.66 9.26 7.24
N LEU A 124 8.37 9.23 6.89
CA LEU A 124 7.28 9.82 7.68
C LEU A 124 7.16 9.23 9.09
N VAL A 125 7.56 7.97 9.29
CA VAL A 125 7.60 7.35 10.62
C VAL A 125 8.99 7.44 11.28
N GLY A 126 9.94 8.13 10.66
CA GLY A 126 11.28 8.40 11.17
C GLY A 126 12.26 7.24 11.01
N TYR A 127 12.19 6.48 9.92
CA TYR A 127 13.19 5.47 9.55
C TYR A 127 13.97 5.90 8.31
N THR A 128 15.26 5.57 8.28
CA THR A 128 16.09 5.78 7.09
C THR A 128 15.92 4.60 6.14
N GLY A 129 15.18 4.81 5.05
CA GLY A 129 15.11 3.89 3.93
C GLY A 129 16.27 4.10 2.94
N LEU A 130 16.71 3.04 2.27
CA LEU A 130 17.64 3.11 1.15
C LEU A 130 17.32 2.03 0.11
N GLY A 131 17.93 2.10 -1.07
CA GLY A 131 17.68 1.17 -2.17
C GLY A 131 16.57 1.67 -3.10
N GLY A 132 15.54 0.85 -3.34
CA GLY A 132 14.41 1.20 -4.20
C GLY A 132 14.84 1.56 -5.62
N GLN A 133 14.32 2.68 -6.15
CA GLN A 133 14.62 3.10 -7.52
C GLN A 133 16.08 3.48 -7.75
N GLU A 134 16.77 4.03 -6.75
CA GLU A 134 18.18 4.44 -6.87
C GLU A 134 19.10 3.26 -7.23
N ASP A 135 18.77 2.08 -6.71
CA ASP A 135 19.51 0.85 -6.97
C ASP A 135 19.04 0.14 -8.24
N GLY A 136 18.02 0.64 -8.94
CA GLY A 136 17.39 -0.01 -10.09
C GLY A 136 18.31 -0.24 -11.29
N LYS A 137 19.37 0.58 -11.44
CA LYS A 137 20.36 0.47 -12.52
C LYS A 137 21.72 -0.07 -12.07
N LYS A 138 21.88 -0.38 -10.77
CA LYS A 138 23.15 -0.91 -10.25
C LYS A 138 23.37 -2.32 -10.77
N THR A 139 24.61 -2.61 -11.14
CA THR A 139 25.06 -3.94 -11.55
C THR A 139 26.14 -4.40 -10.57
N GLY A 140 26.10 -5.67 -10.17
CA GLY A 140 27.16 -6.28 -9.36
C GLY A 140 28.42 -6.49 -10.19
N GLN A 141 29.61 -6.31 -9.59
CA GLN A 141 30.85 -6.81 -10.17
C GLN A 141 30.96 -8.31 -9.85
N TRP A 142 30.48 -9.15 -10.76
CA TRP A 142 30.48 -10.61 -10.62
C TRP A 142 31.89 -11.16 -10.80
N LYS A 143 32.68 -11.16 -9.73
CA LYS A 143 33.92 -11.94 -9.67
C LYS A 143 33.62 -13.27 -8.99
N THR A 144 34.14 -14.36 -9.56
CA THR A 144 34.09 -15.68 -8.93
C THR A 144 34.68 -15.57 -7.52
N ASN A 145 33.96 -16.05 -6.50
CA ASN A 145 34.31 -15.95 -5.08
C ASN A 145 34.34 -14.53 -4.45
N CYS A 146 33.56 -13.57 -4.96
CA CYS A 146 33.38 -12.31 -4.25
C CYS A 146 32.44 -12.45 -3.05
N LEU A 147 32.89 -11.99 -1.88
CA LEU A 147 32.01 -11.66 -0.76
C LEU A 147 31.49 -10.24 -1.01
N PHE A 148 30.18 -10.07 -1.05
CA PHE A 148 29.58 -8.73 -1.06
C PHE A 148 29.72 -8.13 0.34
N GLU A 149 30.26 -6.91 0.42
CA GLU A 149 30.20 -6.15 1.67
C GLU A 149 28.84 -5.47 1.78
N HIS A 150 28.04 -5.90 2.75
CA HIS A 150 26.75 -5.30 3.05
C HIS A 150 26.89 -4.17 4.08
N ASP A 151 26.02 -3.16 3.99
CA ASP A 151 25.93 -2.12 5.01
C ASP A 151 25.44 -2.71 6.34
N LYS A 152 26.34 -2.79 7.33
CA LYS A 152 26.07 -3.33 8.67
C LYS A 152 25.03 -2.54 9.48
N MET A 153 24.65 -1.35 9.01
CA MET A 153 23.56 -0.56 9.58
C MET A 153 22.18 -1.03 9.09
N VAL A 154 22.09 -1.80 8.01
CA VAL A 154 20.81 -2.38 7.57
C VAL A 154 20.35 -3.41 8.59
N GLY A 155 19.17 -3.21 9.15
CA GLY A 155 18.56 -4.11 10.14
C GLY A 155 17.30 -4.81 9.65
N ALA A 156 16.74 -4.38 8.53
CA ALA A 156 15.54 -4.95 7.92
C ALA A 156 15.55 -4.77 6.40
N VAL A 157 14.86 -5.66 5.70
CA VAL A 157 14.56 -5.56 4.27
C VAL A 157 13.05 -5.52 4.09
N VAL A 158 12.55 -4.54 3.35
CA VAL A 158 11.14 -4.46 2.94
C VAL A 158 11.04 -4.72 1.45
N VAL A 159 10.20 -5.67 1.07
CA VAL A 159 10.00 -6.09 -0.32
C VAL A 159 8.58 -5.75 -0.75
N GLY A 160 8.47 -5.04 -1.87
CA GLY A 160 7.22 -4.71 -2.54
C GLY A 160 7.37 -4.82 -4.05
N LEU A 161 6.46 -4.19 -4.80
CA LEU A 161 6.56 -4.16 -6.25
C LEU A 161 7.74 -3.29 -6.70
N ASP A 162 8.71 -3.89 -7.39
CA ASP A 162 9.89 -3.23 -7.93
C ASP A 162 10.05 -3.56 -9.43
N PRO A 163 9.68 -2.64 -10.34
CA PRO A 163 9.86 -2.84 -11.78
C PRO A 163 11.33 -2.91 -12.22
N TYR A 164 12.26 -2.50 -11.35
CA TYR A 164 13.70 -2.44 -11.61
C TYR A 164 14.46 -3.34 -10.63
N VAL A 165 13.85 -4.47 -10.25
CA VAL A 165 14.56 -5.50 -9.49
C VAL A 165 15.73 -6.03 -10.32
N ASN A 166 16.88 -6.18 -9.69
CA ASN A 166 18.09 -6.66 -10.33
C ASN A 166 18.90 -7.49 -9.33
N TYR A 167 19.91 -8.18 -9.82
CA TYR A 167 20.72 -9.03 -8.97
C TYR A 167 21.50 -8.27 -7.88
N TYR A 168 21.83 -6.98 -8.07
CA TYR A 168 22.48 -6.19 -7.01
C TYR A 168 21.59 -6.09 -5.76
N LYS A 169 20.27 -5.94 -5.95
CA LYS A 169 19.28 -5.87 -4.86
C LYS A 169 18.99 -7.23 -4.19
N LEU A 170 19.31 -8.35 -4.85
CA LEU A 170 19.00 -9.71 -4.40
C LEU A 170 20.15 -10.41 -3.66
N GLN A 171 21.36 -9.83 -3.68
CA GLN A 171 22.54 -10.32 -2.96
C GLN A 171 22.61 -9.73 -1.54
#